data_AF-A0AAD7SF09-F1
#
_entry.id   AF-A0AAD7SF09-F1
#
_cell.length_a   1.000
_cell.length_b   1.000
_cell.length_c   1.000
_cell.angle_alpha   90.00
_cell.angle_beta   90.00
_cell.angle_gamma   90.00
#
_symmetry.space_group_name_H-M   'P 1'
#
loop_
_entity.id
_entity.type
_entity.pdbx_description
1 polymer ?
#
loop_
_entity_poly.entity_id
_entity_poly.type
_entity_poly.pdbx_seq_one_letter_code
_entity_poly.pdbx_strand_id
1 'polypeptide(L)'
;MPAVPHDVVPKDVNAAIGTIKIKCTIQFVGWCPTGFKVGINYQPPTVVPGGDLAKVQRAMCMLSNTTAIAGAWARLDHKFDLMYTVQACLCALVCGQGYGGGRVI
;
A
#
# COMPACT_ATOMS: atom_id res chain seq x y z
N MET A 1 5.22 23.81 -26.69
CA MET A 1 6.10 22.84 -26.03
C MET A 1 6.01 21.54 -26.82
N PRO A 2 7.10 20.95 -27.30
CA PRO A 2 7.03 19.75 -28.13
C PRO A 2 6.41 18.60 -27.33
N ALA A 3 5.48 17.87 -27.95
CA ALA A 3 4.84 16.71 -27.37
C ALA A 3 5.90 15.66 -27.03
N VAL A 4 6.09 15.38 -25.74
CA VAL A 4 6.97 14.31 -25.29
C VAL A 4 6.34 12.99 -25.77
N PRO A 5 7.05 12.17 -26.57
CA PRO A 5 6.56 10.86 -26.96
C PRO A 5 6.20 10.07 -25.69
N HIS A 6 5.08 9.36 -25.71
CA HIS A 6 4.65 8.53 -24.58
C HIS A 6 5.79 7.61 -24.10
N ASP A 7 6.39 7.91 -22.95
CA ASP A 7 7.58 7.22 -22.41
C ASP A 7 7.27 5.79 -21.90
N VAL A 8 5.98 5.45 -21.77
CA VAL A 8 5.54 4.13 -21.31
C VAL A 8 4.85 3.39 -22.45
N VAL A 9 5.53 2.38 -22.98
CA VAL A 9 5.01 1.50 -24.04
C VAL A 9 4.40 0.24 -23.40
N PRO A 10 3.16 -0.16 -23.75
CA PRO A 10 2.51 -1.34 -23.17
C PRO A 10 3.32 -2.64 -23.33
N LYS A 11 4.09 -2.75 -24.42
CA LYS A 11 5.00 -3.89 -24.67
C LYS A 11 6.06 -4.02 -23.57
N ASP A 12 6.65 -2.91 -23.15
CA ASP A 12 7.72 -2.91 -22.15
C ASP A 12 7.18 -3.25 -20.77
N VAL A 13 5.95 -2.82 -20.47
CA VAL A 13 5.24 -3.20 -19.24
C VAL A 13 4.99 -4.70 -19.18
N ASN A 14 4.51 -5.28 -20.28
CA ASN A 14 4.26 -6.73 -20.36
C ASN A 14 5.56 -7.54 -20.26
N ALA A 15 6.65 -7.07 -20.89
CA ALA A 15 7.97 -7.69 -20.77
C ALA A 15 8.48 -7.67 -19.32
N ALA A 16 8.36 -6.52 -18.64
CA ALA A 16 8.75 -6.39 -17.23
C ALA A 16 7.94 -7.31 -16.31
N ILE A 17 6.62 -7.42 -16.52
CA ILE A 17 5.76 -8.37 -15.77
C ILE A 17 6.20 -9.81 -16.04
N GLY A 18 6.56 -10.15 -17.28
CA GLY A 18 7.14 -11.45 -17.63
C GLY A 18 8.40 -11.76 -16.82
N THR A 19 9.33 -10.81 -16.74
CA THR A 19 10.56 -10.94 -15.92
C THR A 19 10.25 -11.13 -14.44
N ILE A 20 9.30 -10.37 -13.89
CA ILE A 20 8.90 -10.48 -12.48
C ILE A 20 8.31 -11.86 -12.17
N LYS A 21 7.47 -12.39 -13.08
CA LYS A 21 6.88 -13.72 -12.94
C LYS A 21 7.94 -14.82 -12.93
N ILE A 22 8.96 -14.74 -13.80
CA ILE A 22 10.05 -15.73 -13.89
C ILE A 22 10.92 -15.72 -12.63
N LYS A 23 11.14 -14.54 -12.03
CA LYS A 23 11.95 -14.43 -10.80
C LYS A 23 11.29 -15.09 -9.58
N CYS A 24 10.01 -15.47 -9.65
CA CYS A 24 9.27 -16.17 -8.59
C CYS A 24 9.37 -15.54 -7.19
N THR A 25 9.72 -14.25 -7.10
CA THR A 25 9.82 -13.53 -5.82
C THR A 25 8.45 -13.14 -5.27
N ILE A 26 7.43 -13.10 -6.12
CA ILE A 26 6.05 -12.78 -5.76
C ILE A 26 5.23 -14.06 -5.86
N GLN A 27 4.68 -14.48 -4.72
CA GLN A 27 3.85 -15.68 -4.61
C GLN A 27 2.38 -15.26 -4.51
N PHE A 28 1.57 -15.75 -5.46
CA PHE A 28 0.12 -15.52 -5.45
C PHE A 28 -0.61 -16.69 -4.79
N VAL A 29 -1.80 -16.41 -4.27
CA VAL A 29 -2.68 -17.46 -3.73
C VAL A 29 -3.28 -18.26 -4.88
N GLY A 30 -3.53 -19.56 -4.68
CA GLY A 30 -3.98 -20.47 -5.74
C GLY A 30 -5.29 -20.08 -6.45
N TRP A 31 -6.14 -19.26 -5.81
CA TRP A 31 -7.37 -18.75 -6.42
C TRP A 31 -7.17 -17.45 -7.24
N CYS A 32 -5.96 -16.91 -7.32
CA CYS A 32 -5.61 -15.72 -8.11
C CYS A 32 -4.47 -16.01 -9.10
N PRO A 33 -4.75 -16.62 -10.26
CA PRO A 33 -3.71 -17.06 -11.21
C PRO A 33 -3.06 -15.91 -12.01
N THR A 34 -3.76 -14.78 -12.21
CA THR A 34 -3.30 -13.62 -12.99
C THR A 34 -3.34 -12.34 -12.13
N GLY A 35 -2.55 -12.31 -11.05
CA GLY A 35 -2.62 -11.26 -10.02
C GLY A 35 -2.06 -9.87 -10.37
N PHE A 36 -1.81 -9.56 -11.64
CA PHE A 36 -1.36 -8.23 -12.07
C PHE A 36 -2.44 -7.51 -12.88
N LYS A 37 -2.83 -6.33 -12.41
CA LYS A 37 -3.65 -5.37 -13.15
C LYS A 37 -2.77 -4.17 -13.51
N VAL A 38 -2.88 -3.71 -14.75
CA VAL A 38 -2.04 -2.63 -15.29
C VAL A 38 -2.94 -1.52 -15.82
N GLY A 39 -2.69 -0.30 -15.36
CA GLY A 39 -3.22 0.93 -15.94
C GLY A 39 -2.07 1.84 -16.33
N ILE A 40 -2.14 2.45 -17.51
CA ILE A 40 -1.12 3.37 -18.01
C ILE A 40 -1.75 4.74 -18.12
N ASN A 41 -1.19 5.71 -17.39
CA ASN A 41 -1.47 7.12 -17.60
C ASN A 41 -0.39 7.70 -18.50
N TYR A 42 -0.79 8.33 -19.59
CA TYR A 42 0.11 8.93 -20.57
C TYR A 42 0.51 10.36 -20.21
N GLN A 43 -0.15 10.98 -19.24
CA GLN A 43 0.23 12.29 -18.73
C GLN A 43 1.48 12.16 -17.84
N PRO A 44 2.49 13.03 -18.02
CA PRO A 44 3.69 12.99 -17.19
C PRO A 44 3.34 13.34 -15.73
N PRO A 45 4.02 12.75 -14.74
CA PRO A 45 3.83 13.10 -13.33
C PRO A 45 4.09 14.59 -13.10
N THR A 46 3.16 15.25 -12.40
CA THR A 46 3.30 16.65 -12.01
C THR A 46 4.04 16.75 -10.67
N VAL A 47 4.90 17.76 -10.55
CA VAL A 47 5.57 18.09 -9.28
C VAL A 47 5.06 19.44 -8.79
N VAL A 48 4.96 19.59 -7.47
CA VAL A 48 4.60 20.87 -6.85
C VAL A 48 5.83 21.80 -6.93
N PRO A 49 5.68 23.06 -7.39
CA PRO A 49 6.77 24.04 -7.36
C PRO A 49 7.29 24.24 -5.93
N GLY A 50 8.60 24.10 -5.73
CA GLY A 50 9.22 24.17 -4.39
C GLY A 50 9.10 22.89 -3.55
N GLY A 51 8.55 21.81 -4.10
CA GLY A 51 8.56 20.49 -3.46
C GLY A 51 9.91 19.76 -3.58
N ASP A 52 10.05 18.68 -2.82
CA ASP A 52 11.29 17.90 -2.73
C ASP A 52 11.49 16.87 -3.87
N LEU A 53 10.47 16.70 -4.72
CA LEU A 53 10.50 15.71 -5.80
C LEU A 53 11.00 16.31 -7.11
N ALA A 54 12.02 15.68 -7.70
CA ALA A 54 12.52 16.03 -9.03
C ALA A 54 11.49 15.70 -10.12
N LYS A 55 11.49 16.46 -11.22
CA LYS A 55 10.68 16.17 -12.41
C LYS A 55 11.16 14.87 -13.05
N VAL A 56 10.25 13.92 -13.22
CA VAL A 56 10.51 12.62 -13.85
C VAL A 56 9.66 12.44 -15.11
N GLN A 57 10.19 11.69 -16.08
CA GLN A 57 9.47 11.38 -17.33
C GLN A 57 8.42 10.26 -17.13
N ARG A 58 8.67 9.36 -16.16
CA ARG A 58 7.80 8.24 -15.81
C ARG A 58 7.85 7.96 -14.32
N ALA A 59 6.73 7.50 -13.78
CA ALA A 59 6.61 7.00 -12.41
C ALA A 59 5.67 5.79 -12.40
N MET A 60 5.84 4.92 -11.40
CA MET A 60 4.97 3.76 -11.19
C MET A 60 4.46 3.78 -9.75
N CYS A 61 3.19 3.46 -9.57
CA CYS A 61 2.61 3.15 -8.28
C CYS A 61 2.11 1.71 -8.29
N MET A 62 2.53 0.92 -7.30
CA MET A 62 2.07 -0.46 -7.12
C MET A 62 1.14 -0.53 -5.92
N LEU A 63 -0.09 -0.95 -6.15
CA LEU A 63 -1.04 -1.27 -5.09
C LEU A 63 -1.10 -2.79 -4.94
N SER A 64 -0.53 -3.30 -3.85
CA SER A 64 -0.45 -4.74 -3.57
C SER A 64 -1.25 -5.11 -2.33
N ASN A 65 -2.15 -6.08 -2.46
CA ASN A 65 -2.80 -6.71 -1.31
C ASN A 65 -2.02 -7.97 -0.91
N THR A 66 -1.37 -7.91 0.25
CA THR A 66 -0.53 -9.00 0.78
C THR A 66 -0.92 -9.32 2.23
N THR A 67 -0.93 -10.60 2.58
CA THR A 67 -1.14 -11.06 3.97
C THR A 67 -0.05 -10.58 4.91
N ALA A 68 1.08 -10.07 4.40
CA ALA A 68 2.11 -9.42 5.21
C ALA A 68 1.58 -8.21 6.02
N ILE A 69 0.45 -7.60 5.62
CA ILE A 69 -0.20 -6.54 6.39
C ILE A 69 -0.64 -7.01 7.79
N ALA A 70 -0.90 -8.31 7.98
CA ALA A 70 -1.24 -8.88 9.29
C ALA A 70 -0.14 -8.61 10.33
N GLY A 71 1.13 -8.56 9.92
CA GLY A 71 2.23 -8.19 10.81
C GLY A 71 2.16 -6.74 11.30
N ALA A 72 1.56 -5.82 10.54
CA ALA A 72 1.32 -4.45 10.99
C ALA A 72 0.19 -4.37 12.02
N TRP A 73 -0.90 -5.11 11.78
CA TRP A 73 -2.00 -5.25 12.73
C TRP A 73 -1.53 -5.87 14.04
N ALA A 74 -0.76 -6.96 14.00
CA ALA A 74 -0.23 -7.59 15.21
C ALA A 74 0.65 -6.65 16.06
N ARG A 75 1.41 -5.74 15.43
CA ARG A 75 2.19 -4.72 16.16
C ARG A 75 1.31 -3.67 16.83
N LEU A 76 0.17 -3.35 16.23
CA LEU A 76 -0.81 -2.44 16.80
C LEU A 76 -1.52 -3.11 17.96
N ASP A 77 -1.98 -4.35 17.78
CA ASP A 77 -2.65 -5.14 18.81
C ASP A 77 -1.75 -5.33 20.04
N HIS A 78 -0.48 -5.69 19.84
CA HIS A 78 0.47 -5.81 20.94
C HIS A 78 0.65 -4.51 21.74
N LYS A 79 0.73 -3.36 21.05
CA LYS A 79 0.81 -2.05 21.73
C LYS A 79 -0.49 -1.72 22.46
N PHE A 80 -1.62 -2.08 21.90
CA PHE A 80 -2.92 -1.92 22.53
C PHE A 80 -3.02 -2.76 23.80
N ASP A 81 -2.61 -4.03 23.76
CA ASP A 81 -2.56 -4.91 24.92
C ASP A 81 -1.65 -4.36 26.02
N LEU A 82 -0.48 -3.84 25.65
CA LEU A 82 0.41 -3.18 26.60
C LEU A 82 -0.29 -1.99 27.27
N MET A 83 -0.95 -1.11 26.51
CA MET A 83 -1.68 0.03 27.08
C MET A 83 -2.90 -0.39 27.92
N TYR A 84 -3.57 -1.48 27.52
CA TYR A 84 -4.72 -2.04 28.23
C TYR A 84 -4.32 -2.63 29.58
N THR A 85 -3.23 -3.42 29.61
CA THR A 85 -2.74 -4.07 30.83
C THR A 85 -2.27 -3.07 31.88
N VAL A 86 -1.67 -1.95 31.49
CA VAL A 86 -1.23 -0.90 32.44
C VAL A 86 -2.31 0.13 32.76
N GLN A 87 -3.52 0.02 32.22
CA GLN A 87 -4.59 1.04 32.29
C GLN A 87 -4.14 2.47 31.97
N ALA A 88 -3.01 2.64 31.29
CA ALA A 88 -2.53 3.95 30.86
C ALA A 88 -3.51 4.44 29.78
N CYS A 89 -4.24 5.51 30.10
CA CYS A 89 -5.29 6.13 29.27
C CYS A 89 -6.66 5.42 29.22
N LEU A 90 -6.87 4.26 29.87
CA LEU A 90 -8.17 3.56 29.84
C LEU A 90 -9.28 4.36 30.55
N CYS A 91 -8.98 4.88 31.75
CA CYS A 91 -9.94 5.65 32.54
C CYS A 91 -10.34 6.97 31.85
N ALA A 92 -9.42 7.59 31.11
CA ALA A 92 -9.71 8.83 30.38
C ALA A 92 -10.53 8.60 29.10
N LEU A 93 -10.27 7.52 28.33
CA LEU A 93 -10.97 7.23 27.07
C LEU A 93 -12.34 6.57 27.28
N VAL A 94 -12.47 5.63 28.23
CA VAL A 94 -13.70 4.87 28.44
C VAL A 94 -14.66 5.61 29.37
N CYS A 95 -14.14 6.19 30.45
CA CYS A 95 -14.97 6.84 31.47
C CYS A 95 -15.39 8.27 31.06
N GLY A 96 -14.60 8.94 30.21
CA GLY A 96 -14.89 10.30 29.73
C GLY A 96 -15.80 10.40 28.49
N GLN A 97 -15.95 9.32 27.70
CA GLN A 97 -16.70 9.32 26.43
C GLN A 97 -17.91 8.37 26.41
N GLY A 98 -18.16 7.60 27.47
CA GLY A 98 -19.38 6.78 27.59
C GLY A 98 -19.42 5.52 26.73
N TYR A 99 -18.28 4.98 26.30
CA TYR A 99 -18.22 3.69 25.61
C TYR A 99 -18.50 2.54 26.60
N GLY A 100 -19.77 2.25 26.82
CA GLY A 100 -20.26 1.09 27.58
C GLY A 100 -19.78 -0.23 26.97
N GLY A 101 -19.42 -1.17 27.85
CA GLY A 101 -18.67 -2.39 27.53
C GLY A 101 -19.26 -3.25 26.41
N GLY A 102 -18.42 -3.55 25.43
CA GLY A 102 -18.67 -4.55 24.38
C GLY A 102 -18.24 -5.93 24.84
N ARG A 103 -19.21 -6.83 24.96
CA ARG A 103 -19.03 -8.27 25.16
C ARG A 103 -18.20 -8.82 23.98
N VAL A 104 -17.04 -9.40 24.29
CA VAL A 104 -16.19 -10.12 23.34
C VAL A 104 -17.00 -11.31 22.80
N ILE A 105 -17.18 -11.36 21.47
CA ILE A 105 -17.57 -12.57 20.75
C ILE A 105 -16.34 -13.42 20.46
#